data_AF-A0A524FJ84-F1
#
_entry.id   AF-A0A524FJ84-F1
#
_cell.length_a   1.000
_cell.length_b   1.000
_cell.length_c   1.000
_cell.angle_alpha   90.00
_cell.angle_beta   90.00
_cell.angle_gamma   90.00
#
_symmetry.space_group_name_H-M   'P 1'
#
loop_
_entity.id
_entity.type
_entity.pdbx_description
1 polymer ?
#
loop_
_entity_poly.entity_id
_entity_poly.type
_entity_poly.pdbx_seq_one_letter_code
_entity_poly.pdbx_strand_id
1 'polypeptide(L)'
;MEVIEWVFIILSFIAFYFFIGKKASKPSFRVIGFILSIIIAILITIFSFSIGVLSLAFINLCYVFLNGYGMFNCFKEIKSNRQNLEKQEINKV
;
A
#
# COMPACT_ATOMS: atom_id res chain seq x y z
N MET A 1 -17.39 -19.08 -7.26
CA MET A 1 -16.17 -18.79 -6.47
C MET A 1 -15.10 -18.17 -7.36
N GLU A 2 -14.92 -18.65 -8.60
CA GLU A 2 -13.93 -18.13 -9.57
C GLU A 2 -13.98 -16.62 -9.84
N VAL A 3 -15.16 -16.00 -9.98
CA VAL A 3 -15.25 -14.54 -10.29
C VAL A 3 -14.62 -13.67 -9.20
N ILE A 4 -14.76 -14.06 -7.93
CA ILE A 4 -14.19 -13.32 -6.79
C ILE A 4 -12.67 -13.43 -6.79
N GLU A 5 -12.13 -14.60 -7.11
CA GLU A 5 -10.69 -14.83 -7.22
C GLU A 5 -10.08 -14.01 -8.37
N TRP A 6 -10.75 -13.96 -9.53
CA TRP A 6 -10.32 -13.11 -10.64
C TRP A 6 -10.29 -11.63 -10.28
N VAL A 7 -11.28 -11.15 -9.52
CA VAL A 7 -11.30 -9.77 -9.02
C VAL A 7 -10.09 -9.51 -8.11
N PHE A 8 -9.75 -10.44 -7.21
CA PHE A 8 -8.55 -10.30 -6.36
C PHE A 8 -7.25 -10.28 -7.15
N ILE A 9 -7.13 -11.12 -8.18
CA ILE A 9 -5.95 -11.16 -9.05
C ILE A 9 -5.79 -9.81 -9.77
N ILE A 10 -6.84 -9.31 -10.41
CA ILE A 10 -6.81 -8.03 -11.13
C ILE A 10 -6.43 -6.88 -10.20
N LEU A 11 -7.07 -6.80 -9.02
CA LEU A 11 -6.77 -5.77 -8.03
C LEU A 11 -5.32 -5.85 -7.54
N SER A 12 -4.80 -7.07 -7.35
CA SER A 12 -3.41 -7.28 -6.94
C SER A 12 -2.42 -6.81 -8.01
N PHE A 13 -2.70 -7.06 -9.29
CA PHE A 13 -1.89 -6.53 -10.39
C PHE A 13 -1.90 -5.00 -10.45
N ILE A 14 -3.07 -4.39 -10.23
CA ILE A 14 -3.20 -2.93 -10.17
C ILE A 14 -2.38 -2.38 -8.98
N ALA A 15 -2.44 -3.02 -7.80
CA ALA A 15 -1.63 -2.62 -6.66
C ALA A 15 -0.12 -2.74 -6.96
N PHE A 16 0.30 -3.83 -7.61
CA PHE A 16 1.69 -4.06 -7.99
C PHE A 16 2.23 -3.01 -8.97
N TYR A 17 1.38 -2.51 -9.89
CA TYR A 17 1.74 -1.44 -10.80
C TYR A 17 2.21 -0.16 -10.07
N PHE A 18 1.64 0.14 -8.89
CA PHE A 18 2.05 1.29 -8.09
C PHE A 18 3.47 1.16 -7.51
N PHE A 19 4.02 -0.06 -7.44
CA PHE A 19 5.35 -0.33 -6.90
C PHE A 19 6.42 -0.58 -7.96
N ILE A 20 6.05 -0.97 -9.18
CA ILE A 20 6.99 -1.26 -10.29
C ILE A 20 7.12 -0.10 -11.29
N GLY A 21 6.10 0.75 -11.43
CA GLY A 21 6.12 1.81 -12.42
C GLY A 21 7.24 2.83 -12.20
N LYS A 22 7.65 3.55 -13.25
CA LYS A 22 8.62 4.67 -13.14
C LYS A 22 8.21 5.75 -12.11
N LYS A 23 6.93 5.81 -11.75
CA LYS A 23 6.37 6.73 -10.75
C LYS A 23 6.50 6.20 -9.30
N ALA A 24 6.95 4.96 -9.09
CA ALA A 24 7.17 4.37 -7.76
C ALA A 24 8.23 5.13 -6.95
N SER A 25 9.11 5.90 -7.59
CA SER A 25 10.02 6.80 -6.86
C SER A 25 9.28 7.90 -6.11
N LYS A 26 8.08 8.29 -6.54
CA LYS A 26 7.27 9.32 -5.87
C LYS A 26 6.59 8.71 -4.65
N PRO A 27 6.87 9.20 -3.43
CA PRO A 27 6.28 8.65 -2.22
C PRO A 27 4.75 8.77 -2.18
N SER A 28 4.17 9.81 -2.77
CA SER A 28 2.72 9.97 -2.90
C SER A 28 2.06 8.88 -3.75
N PHE A 29 2.77 8.38 -4.78
CA PHE A 29 2.28 7.29 -5.63
C PHE A 29 2.36 5.94 -4.90
N ARG A 30 3.42 5.72 -4.10
CA ARG A 30 3.56 4.54 -3.24
C ARG A 30 2.46 4.46 -2.18
N VAL A 31 2.05 5.59 -1.59
CA VAL A 31 0.94 5.64 -0.62
C VAL A 31 -0.36 5.07 -1.20
N ILE A 32 -0.69 5.40 -2.46
CA ILE A 32 -1.88 4.86 -3.15
C ILE A 32 -1.77 3.34 -3.29
N GLY A 33 -0.58 2.84 -3.68
CA GLY A 33 -0.32 1.40 -3.76
C GLY A 33 -0.48 0.68 -2.41
N PHE A 34 0.00 1.30 -1.32
CA PHE A 34 -0.17 0.76 0.03
C PHE A 34 -1.65 0.73 0.46
N ILE A 35 -2.42 1.79 0.21
CA ILE A 35 -3.85 1.84 0.51
C ILE A 35 -4.59 0.72 -0.22
N LEU A 36 -4.34 0.57 -1.53
CA LEU A 36 -4.97 -0.47 -2.33
C LEU A 36 -4.59 -1.88 -1.83
N SER A 37 -3.33 -2.10 -1.48
CA SER A 37 -2.84 -3.37 -0.93
C SER A 37 -3.49 -3.72 0.41
N ILE A 38 -3.72 -2.71 1.28
CA ILE A 38 -4.42 -2.90 2.56
C ILE A 38 -5.88 -3.31 2.31
N ILE A 39 -6.58 -2.64 1.41
CA ILE A 39 -7.99 -2.96 1.09
C ILE A 39 -8.10 -4.40 0.58
N ILE A 40 -7.21 -4.81 -0.33
CA ILE A 40 -7.18 -6.18 -0.86
C ILE A 40 -6.92 -7.19 0.26
N ALA A 41 -5.92 -6.95 1.12
CA ALA A 41 -5.59 -7.85 2.22
C ALA A 41 -6.76 -8.00 3.22
N ILE A 42 -7.50 -6.93 3.52
CA ILE A 42 -8.70 -6.99 4.38
C ILE A 42 -9.79 -7.85 3.71
N LEU A 43 -10.04 -7.65 2.42
CA LEU A 43 -11.05 -8.42 1.69
C LEU A 43 -10.68 -9.92 1.62
N ILE A 44 -9.40 -10.25 1.36
CA ILE A 44 -8.92 -11.63 1.39
C ILE A 44 -9.03 -12.22 2.79
N THR A 45 -8.77 -11.43 3.83
CA THR A 45 -8.93 -11.87 5.24
C THR A 45 -10.37 -12.26 5.52
N ILE A 46 -11.34 -11.41 5.17
CA ILE A 46 -12.79 -11.69 5.35
C ILE A 46 -13.17 -12.95 4.57
N PHE A 47 -12.73 -13.07 3.32
CA PHE A 47 -12.99 -14.25 2.50
C PHE A 47 -12.39 -15.53 3.11
N SER A 48 -11.15 -15.44 3.61
CA SER A 48 -10.42 -16.54 4.25
C SER A 48 -11.12 -17.04 5.51
N PHE A 49 -11.69 -16.13 6.31
CA PHE A 49 -12.54 -16.49 7.44
C PHE A 49 -13.79 -17.26 7.00
N SER A 50 -14.44 -16.85 5.91
CA SER A 50 -15.64 -17.52 5.38
C SER A 50 -15.37 -18.95 4.88
N ILE A 51 -14.15 -19.24 4.40
CA ILE A 51 -13.74 -20.58 3.95
C ILE A 51 -13.00 -21.39 5.02
N GLY A 52 -12.83 -20.84 6.24
CA GLY A 52 -12.18 -21.52 7.37
C GLY A 52 -10.65 -21.63 7.30
N VAL A 53 -10.00 -20.90 6.39
CA VAL A 53 -8.54 -20.94 6.21
C VAL A 53 -7.87 -19.86 7.08
N LEU A 54 -7.77 -20.16 8.38
CA LEU A 54 -7.24 -19.21 9.38
C LEU A 54 -5.79 -18.79 9.15
N SER A 55 -4.96 -19.67 8.58
CA SER A 55 -3.56 -19.35 8.26
C SER A 55 -3.46 -18.23 7.22
N LEU A 56 -4.31 -18.24 6.19
CA LEU A 56 -4.36 -17.20 5.16
C LEU A 56 -4.89 -15.89 5.72
N ALA A 57 -5.88 -15.94 6.63
CA ALA A 57 -6.38 -14.76 7.32
C ALA A 57 -5.27 -14.10 8.18
N PHE A 58 -4.49 -14.90 8.91
CA PHE A 58 -3.39 -14.39 9.72
C PHE A 58 -2.29 -13.73 8.88
N ILE A 59 -1.88 -14.36 7.77
CA ILE A 59 -0.88 -13.81 6.85
C ILE A 59 -1.34 -12.47 6.28
N ASN A 60 -2.60 -12.36 5.86
CA ASN A 60 -3.13 -11.11 5.31
C ASN A 60 -3.24 -10.00 6.37
N LEU A 61 -3.55 -10.34 7.63
CA LEU A 61 -3.47 -9.38 8.73
C LEU A 61 -2.04 -8.86 8.92
N CYS A 62 -1.02 -9.72 8.90
CA CYS A 62 0.38 -9.29 8.94
C CYS A 62 0.72 -8.34 7.77
N TYR A 63 0.22 -8.64 6.57
CA TYR A 63 0.38 -7.74 5.41
C TYR A 63 -0.27 -6.38 5.61
N VAL A 64 -1.43 -6.30 6.26
CA VAL A 64 -2.07 -5.01 6.60
C VAL A 64 -1.15 -4.18 7.50
N PHE A 65 -0.56 -4.78 8.54
CA PHE A 65 0.37 -4.09 9.43
C PHE A 65 1.65 -3.62 8.70
N LEU A 66 2.25 -4.48 7.87
CA LEU A 66 3.46 -4.14 7.12
C LEU A 66 3.21 -3.02 6.11
N ASN A 67 2.09 -3.07 5.37
CA ASN A 67 1.72 -2.02 4.43
C ASN A 67 1.38 -0.71 5.15
N GLY A 68 0.73 -0.77 6.31
CA GLY A 68 0.48 0.39 7.16
C GLY A 68 1.78 1.06 7.63
N TYR A 69 2.76 0.26 8.03
CA TYR A 69 4.08 0.75 8.39
C TYR A 69 4.83 1.37 7.20
N GLY A 70 4.78 0.74 6.02
CA GLY A 70 5.34 1.29 4.77
C GLY A 70 4.71 2.63 4.39
N MET A 71 3.39 2.76 4.57
CA MET A 71 2.67 4.00 4.33
C MET A 71 3.08 5.11 5.32
N PHE A 72 3.24 4.78 6.61
CA PHE A 72 3.73 5.73 7.61
C PHE A 72 5.13 6.27 7.27
N ASN A 73 6.04 5.40 6.81
CA ASN A 73 7.36 5.81 6.37
C ASN A 73 7.30 6.75 5.14
N CYS A 74 6.41 6.47 4.18
CA CYS A 74 6.22 7.37 3.03
C CYS A 74 5.69 8.74 3.47
N PHE A 75 4.79 8.82 4.44
CA PHE A 75 4.32 10.11 4.98
C PHE A 75 5.44 10.88 5.66
N LYS A 76 6.31 10.20 6.41
CA LYS A 76 7.49 10.83 7.03
C LYS A 76 8.46 11.38 5.97
N GLU A 77 8.68 10.63 4.88
CA GLU A 77 9.50 11.05 3.74
C GLU A 77 8.92 12.30 3.05
N ILE A 78 7.60 12.32 2.79
CA ILE A 78 6.92 13.49 2.19
C ILE A 78 7.07 14.73 3.09
N LYS A 79 6.86 14.58 4.40
CA LYS A 79 7.00 15.67 5.36
C LYS A 79 8.44 16.21 5.39
N SER A 80 9.43 15.32 5.38
CA SER A 80 10.85 15.70 5.36
C SER A 80 11.22 16.45 4.07
N ASN A 81 10.76 15.97 2.92
CA ASN A 81 11.04 16.62 1.63
C ASN A 81 10.43 18.02 1.56
N ARG A 82 9.24 18.22 2.14
CA ARG A 82 8.61 19.54 2.23
C ARG A 82 9.44 20.53 3.07
N GLN A 83 9.94 20.10 4.23
CA GLN A 83 10.77 20.94 5.10
C GLN A 83 12.11 21.33 4.44
N ASN A 84 12.68 20.44 3.63
CA ASN A 84 13.91 20.74 2.89
C ASN A 84 13.70 21.77 1.78
N LEU A 85 12.55 21.72 1.09
CA LEU A 85 12.19 22.71 0.07
C LEU A 85 11.99 24.10 0.70
N GLU A 86 11.27 24.18 1.82
CA GLU A 86 11.03 25.43 2.56
C GLU A 86 12.36 26.05 3.03
N LYS A 87 13.33 25.25 3.50
CA LYS A 87 14.68 25.73 3.86
C LYS A 87 15.50 26.25 2.66
N GLN A 88 15.35 25.65 1.49
CA GLN A 88 16.05 26.09 0.29
C GLN A 88 15.49 27.40 -0.28
N GLU A 89 14.20 27.67 -0.11
CA GLU A 89 13.60 28.95 -0.50
C GLU A 89 14.03 30.09 0.42
N ILE A 90 14.10 29.84 1.74
CA ILE A 90 14.58 30.85 2.71
C ILE A 90 16.05 31.25 2.46
N ASN A 91 16.92 30.31 2.07
CA ASN A 91 18.32 30.59 1.78
C ASN A 91 18.58 31.27 0.42
N LYS A 92 17.55 31.45 -0.43
CA LYS A 92 17.65 32.15 -1.71
C LYS A 92 17.21 33.62 -1.64
N VAL A 93 16.68 34.06 -0.49
CA VAL A 93 16.30 35.45 -0.19
C VAL A 93 17.39 36.08 0.66
#